data_AF-A0A836CUB6-F1
#
_entry.id   AF-A0A836CUB6-F1
#
_cell.length_a   1.000
_cell.length_b   1.000
_cell.length_c   1.000
_cell.angle_alpha   90.00
_cell.angle_beta   90.00
_cell.angle_gamma   90.00
#
_symmetry.space_group_name_H-M   'P 1'
#
loop_
_entity.id
_entity.type
_entity.pdbx_description
1 polymer ?
#
loop_
_entity_poly.entity_id
_entity_poly.type
_entity_poly.pdbx_seq_one_letter_code
_entity_poly.pdbx_strand_id
1 'polypeptide(L)' 'MDKRLLALLYLAHAWDVLENAFAPLLDEQYNVATKRVRQLPDLDPEVECLKAGTNEVLWAVVAAFTK' A
#
# COMPACT_ATOMS: atom_id res chain seq x y z
N MET A 1 -3.34 -7.79 8.55
CA MET A 1 -4.07 -7.27 7.36
C MET A 1 -4.05 -8.35 6.30
N ASP A 2 -5.12 -8.52 5.53
CA ASP A 2 -5.11 -9.50 4.43
C ASP A 2 -4.04 -9.08 3.40
N LYS A 3 -3.14 -10.01 3.05
CA LYS A 3 -2.05 -9.79 2.08
C LYS A 3 -2.60 -9.36 0.72
N ARG A 4 -3.77 -9.88 0.33
CA ARG A 4 -4.43 -9.50 -0.93
C ARG A 4 -4.84 -8.02 -0.92
N LEU A 5 -5.35 -7.55 0.22
CA LEU A 5 -5.76 -6.15 0.38
C LEU A 5 -4.55 -5.22 0.40
N LEU A 6 -3.46 -5.64 1.04
CA LEU A 6 -2.20 -4.89 1.04
C LEU A 6 -1.63 -4.72 -0.38
N ALA A 7 -1.56 -5.81 -1.16
CA ALA A 7 -1.10 -5.75 -2.55
C ALA A 7 -1.98 -4.85 -3.41
N LEU A 8 -3.32 -4.93 -3.23
CA LEU A 8 -4.26 -4.07 -3.94
C LEU A 8 -4.00 -2.59 -3.65
N LEU A 9 -3.77 -2.21 -2.39
CA LEU A 9 -3.49 -0.83 -2.02
C LEU A 9 -2.20 -0.31 -2.67
N TYR A 10 -1.11 -1.10 -2.66
CA TYR A 10 0.14 -0.70 -3.30
C TYR A 10 -0.01 -0.51 -4.81
N LEU A 11 -0.65 -1.47 -5.50
CA LEU A 11 -0.86 -1.38 -6.94
C LEU A 11 -1.79 -0.23 -7.30
N ALA A 12 -2.91 -0.08 -6.59
CA ALA A 12 -3.84 1.01 -6.84
C ALA A 12 -3.23 2.40 -6.55
N HIS A 13 -2.31 2.49 -5.59
CA HIS A 13 -1.52 3.70 -5.35
C HIS A 13 -0.52 3.97 -6.49
N ALA A 14 0.26 2.96 -6.91
CA ALA A 14 1.24 3.11 -7.99
C ALA A 14 0.60 3.48 -9.35
N TRP A 15 -0.66 3.12 -9.56
CA TRP A 15 -1.42 3.41 -10.77
C TRP A 15 -2.31 4.66 -10.64
N ASP A 16 -2.23 5.38 -9.51
CA ASP A 16 -2.99 6.60 -9.22
C ASP A 16 -4.53 6.43 -9.31
N VAL A 17 -5.01 5.19 -9.11
CA VAL A 17 -6.45 4.88 -9.13
C VAL A 17 -7.07 4.85 -7.73
N LEU A 18 -6.25 4.95 -6.68
CA LEU A 18 -6.70 4.98 -5.29
C LEU A 18 -7.55 6.22 -4.98
N GLU A 19 -7.28 7.32 -5.67
CA GLU A 19 -8.02 8.59 -5.53
C GLU A 19 -9.52 8.42 -5.84
N ASN A 20 -9.86 7.53 -6.77
CA ASN A 20 -11.24 7.21 -7.10
C ASN A 20 -11.99 6.56 -5.93
N ALA A 21 -11.28 5.80 -5.09
CA ALA A 21 -11.84 5.19 -3.90
C ALA A 21 -11.94 6.19 -2.73
N PHE A 22 -11.13 7.25 -2.74
CA PHE A 22 -11.11 8.27 -1.69
C PHE A 22 -12.03 9.46 -1.98
N ALA A 23 -12.37 9.72 -3.25
CA ALA A 23 -13.29 10.78 -3.66
C ALA A 23 -14.65 10.80 -2.92
N PRO A 24 -15.30 9.67 -2.59
CA PRO A 24 -16.56 9.68 -1.85
C PRO A 24 -16.42 9.78 -0.32
N LEU A 25 -15.19 9.85 0.22
CA LEU A 25 -14.96 9.93 1.67
C LEU A 25 -15.21 11.34 2.20
N LEU A 26 -15.54 11.42 3.49
CA LEU A 26 -15.58 12.70 4.21
C LEU A 26 -14.16 13.27 4.34
N ASP A 27 -14.00 14.59 4.35
CA ASP A 27 -12.68 15.26 4.40
C ASP A 27 -11.74 14.72 5.50
N GLU A 28 -12.28 14.43 6.69
CA GLU A 28 -11.50 13.87 7.79
C GLU A 28 -11.01 12.44 7.48
N GLN A 29 -11.86 11.63 6.86
CA GLN A 29 -11.54 10.26 6.46
C GLN A 29 -10.56 10.23 5.28
N TYR A 30 -10.74 11.12 4.31
CA TYR A 30 -9.82 11.33 3.20
C TYR A 30 -8.42 11.66 3.74
N ASN A 31 -8.30 12.66 4.61
CA ASN A 31 -7.03 13.07 5.19
C ASN A 31 -6.33 11.92 5.94
N VAL A 32 -7.08 11.13 6.71
CA VAL A 32 -6.54 9.96 7.42
C VAL A 32 -6.10 8.87 6.43
N ALA A 33 -6.91 8.60 5.40
CA ALA A 33 -6.62 7.57 4.39
C ALA A 33 -5.37 7.93 3.58
N THR A 34 -5.29 9.15 3.06
CA THR A 34 -4.14 9.65 2.29
C THR A 34 -2.86 9.67 3.14
N LYS A 35 -2.95 10.05 4.42
CA LYS A 35 -1.81 9.99 5.34
C LYS A 35 -1.31 8.57 5.57
N ARG A 36 -2.21 7.60 5.75
CA ARG A 36 -1.85 6.18 5.92
C ARG A 36 -1.25 5.58 4.65
N VAL A 37 -1.78 5.93 3.48
CA VAL A 37 -1.25 5.44 2.20
C VAL A 37 0.13 6.01 1.94
N ARG A 38 0.38 7.29 2.23
CA ARG A 38 1.73 7.88 2.11
C ARG A 38 2.77 7.24 3.04
N GLN A 39 2.34 6.63 4.14
CA GLN A 39 3.21 5.91 5.06
C GLN A 39 3.49 4.47 4.61
N LEU A 40 2.75 3.92 3.64
CA LEU A 40 2.99 2.56 3.14
C LEU A 40 4.30 2.45 2.34
N PRO A 41 4.63 3.36 1.40
CA PRO A 41 5.90 3.35 0.68
C PRO A 41 7.15 3.53 1.56
N ASP A 42 7.01 4.10 2.76
CA ASP A 42 8.11 4.26 3.72
C ASP A 42 8.55 2.92 4.34
N LEU A 43 7.78 1.84 4.14
CA LEU A 43 8.13 0.50 4.60
C LEU A 43 9.20 -0.11 3.69
N ASP A 44 10.28 -0.64 4.30
CA ASP A 44 11.33 -1.35 3.58
C ASP A 44 10.88 -2.78 3.20
N PRO A 45 10.68 -3.08 1.91
CA PRO A 45 10.23 -4.40 1.46
C PRO A 45 11.24 -5.52 1.79
N GLU A 46 12.54 -5.21 1.90
CA GLU A 46 13.60 -6.17 2.25
C GLU A 46 13.52 -6.57 3.74
N VAL A 47 13.01 -5.68 4.60
CA VAL A 47 12.81 -5.96 6.02
C VAL A 47 11.47 -6.66 6.26
N GLU A 48 10.44 -6.24 5.54
CA GLU A 48 9.08 -6.78 5.72
C GLU A 48 8.91 -8.19 5.14
N CYS A 49 9.69 -8.57 4.12
CA CYS A 49 9.66 -9.93 3.55
C CYS A 49 10.24 -11.00 4.50
N LEU A 50 11.11 -10.61 5.44
CA LEU A 50 11.72 -11.51 6.43
C LEU A 50 10.76 -11.90 7.56
N LYS A 51 9.59 -11.26 7.65
CA LYS A 51 8.59 -11.58 8.67
C LYS A 51 7.93 -12.93 8.38
N ALA A 52 7.81 -13.76 9.42
CA ALA A 52 7.19 -15.07 9.33
C ALA A 52 5.75 -14.99 8.80
N GLY A 53 5.43 -15.82 7.82
CA GLY A 53 4.09 -15.90 7.25
C GLY A 53 3.72 -14.74 6.33
N THR A 54 4.68 -14.05 5.71
CA THR A 54 4.44 -13.07 4.63
C THR A 54 4.49 -13.73 3.24
N ASN A 55 4.58 -12.96 2.15
CA ASN A 55 4.74 -13.49 0.79
C ASN A 55 5.86 -12.68 0.13
N GLU A 56 6.99 -13.32 -0.18
CA GLU A 56 8.18 -12.67 -0.73
C GLU A 56 7.90 -12.03 -2.10
N VAL A 57 7.09 -12.68 -2.94
CA VAL A 57 6.70 -12.16 -4.26
C VAL A 57 5.89 -10.86 -4.12
N LEU A 58 5.04 -10.76 -3.10
CA LEU A 58 4.29 -9.54 -2.83
C LEU A 58 5.24 -8.37 -2.53
N TRP A 59 6.24 -8.59 -1.68
CA TRP A 59 7.22 -7.56 -1.34
C TRP A 59 8.15 -7.22 -2.51
N ALA A 60 8.52 -8.21 -3.34
CA ALA A 60 9.27 -7.99 -4.56
C ALA A 60 8.49 -7.11 -5.56
N VAL A 61 7.19 -7.34 -5.73
CA VAL A 61 6.32 -6.49 -6.56
C VAL A 61 6.23 -5.09 -5.98
N VAL A 62 6.05 -4.95 -4.66
CA VAL A 62 6.05 -3.63 -3.99
C VAL A 62 7.37 -2.90 -4.26
N ALA A 63 8.51 -3.55 -4.05
CA ALA A 63 9.84 -3.00 -4.31
C ALA A 63 10.06 -2.57 -5.77
N ALA A 64 9.44 -3.26 -6.74
CA ALA A 64 9.50 -2.91 -8.15
C ALA A 64 8.70 -1.65 -8.51
N PHE A 65 7.67 -1.32 -7.72
CA PHE A 65 6.82 -0.14 -7.93
C PHE A 65 7.18 1.04 -7.01
N THR A 66 8.02 0.84 -5.99
CA THR A 66 8.54 1.91 -5.11
C THR A 66 9.95 2.39 -5.49
N LYS A 67 10.64 1.73 -6.42
CA LYS A 67 11.94 2.15 -6.98
C LYS A 67 11.82 3.01 -8.23
#